data_AF-A0A838ELB9-F1
#
_entry.id   AF-A0A838ELB9-F1
#
_cell.length_a   1.000
_cell.length_b   1.000
_cell.length_c   1.000
_cell.angle_alpha   90.00
_cell.angle_beta   90.00
_cell.angle_gamma   90.00
#
_symmetry.space_group_name_H-M   'P 1'
#
loop_
_entity.id
_entity.type
_entity.pdbx_description
1 polymer ?
#
loop_
_entity_poly.entity_id
_entity_poly.type
_entity_poly.pdbx_seq_one_letter_code
_entity_poly.pdbx_strand_id
1 'polypeptide(L)'
;MAQTTLGAPLKDREAPQMLRGEAQFIADINLPGMLHMAILRSQHGHALVKSIDTSEAQKMPGVIRVITSADLEGKMMPMPCIWIPGG
;
A
#
# COMPACT_ATOMS: atom_id res chain seq x y z
N MET A 1 -24.53 -0.91 39.49
CA MET A 1 -23.95 -2.26 39.51
C MET A 1 -22.75 -2.24 38.56
N ALA A 2 -21.53 -2.20 39.08
CA ALA A 2 -20.33 -2.23 38.25
C ALA A 2 -20.23 -3.62 37.61
N GLN A 3 -20.33 -3.69 36.29
CA GLN A 3 -20.23 -4.95 35.56
C GLN A 3 -18.76 -5.22 35.28
N THR A 4 -18.19 -6.28 35.85
CA THR A 4 -16.82 -6.70 35.58
C THR A 4 -16.74 -7.17 34.12
N THR A 5 -16.03 -6.41 33.28
CA THR A 5 -15.87 -6.71 31.86
C THR A 5 -14.89 -7.86 31.59
N LEU A 6 -14.03 -8.17 32.56
CA LEU A 6 -13.07 -9.26 32.46
C LEU A 6 -13.78 -10.62 32.59
N GLY A 7 -13.67 -11.45 31.56
CA GLY A 7 -14.25 -12.81 31.51
C GLY A 7 -15.71 -12.89 31.05
N ALA A 8 -16.35 -11.76 30.77
CA ALA A 8 -17.73 -11.73 30.25
C ALA A 8 -17.77 -11.94 28.72
N PRO A 9 -18.75 -12.68 28.17
CA PRO A 9 -18.96 -12.81 26.73
C PRO A 9 -19.61 -11.54 26.17
N LEU A 10 -18.81 -10.49 25.99
CA LEU A 10 -19.28 -9.22 25.45
C LEU A 10 -19.51 -9.33 23.95
N LYS A 11 -20.51 -8.59 23.45
CA LYS A 11 -20.69 -8.42 22.01
C LYS A 11 -19.52 -7.62 21.45
N ASP A 12 -19.04 -8.04 20.29
CA ASP A 12 -17.99 -7.32 19.58
C ASP A 12 -18.45 -5.90 19.24
N ARG A 13 -17.59 -4.93 19.53
CA ARG A 13 -17.83 -3.50 19.32
C ARG A 13 -17.82 -3.16 17.82
N GLU A 14 -16.99 -3.84 17.05
CA GLU A 14 -16.72 -3.50 15.64
C GLU A 14 -17.71 -4.21 14.70
N ALA A 15 -18.20 -5.38 15.11
CA ALA A 15 -19.17 -6.19 14.37
C ALA A 15 -20.37 -5.40 13.80
N PRO A 16 -21.05 -4.49 14.52
CA PRO A 16 -22.20 -3.79 13.96
C PRO A 16 -21.86 -2.99 12.69
N GLN A 17 -20.73 -2.29 12.66
CA GLN A 17 -20.32 -1.47 11.51
C GLN A 17 -19.81 -2.34 10.36
N MET A 18 -19.07 -3.41 10.67
CA MET A 18 -18.58 -4.36 9.67
C MET A 18 -19.74 -5.11 9.00
N LEU A 19 -20.71 -5.60 9.78
CA LEU A 19 -21.85 -6.36 9.28
C LEU A 19 -22.82 -5.51 8.43
N ARG A 20 -22.83 -4.19 8.62
CA ARG A 20 -23.65 -3.26 7.83
C ARG A 20 -22.92 -2.68 6.62
N GLY A 21 -21.64 -2.99 6.42
CA GLY A 21 -20.81 -2.37 5.38
C GLY A 21 -20.52 -0.89 5.64
N GLU A 22 -20.62 -0.45 6.89
CA GLU A 22 -20.33 0.94 7.32
C GLU A 22 -18.87 1.13 7.71
N ALA A 23 -18.15 0.03 8.01
CA ALA A 23 -16.72 0.08 8.28
C ALA A 23 -15.95 0.49 7.02
N GLN A 24 -15.05 1.47 7.15
CA GLN A 24 -14.19 1.93 6.07
C GLN A 24 -12.80 1.30 6.16
N PHE A 25 -12.33 0.76 5.05
CA PHE A 25 -10.97 0.29 4.85
C PHE A 25 -10.22 1.21 3.89
N ILE A 26 -8.92 1.00 3.75
CA ILE A 26 -8.04 1.84 2.91
C ILE A 26 -8.57 1.93 1.47
N ALA A 27 -9.14 0.86 0.93
CA ALA A 27 -9.68 0.82 -0.43
C ALA A 27 -11.01 1.58 -0.60
N ASP A 28 -11.70 1.91 0.48
CA ASP A 28 -12.98 2.64 0.44
C ASP A 28 -12.76 4.17 0.46
N ILE A 29 -11.54 4.60 0.76
CA ILE A 29 -11.17 6.02 0.84
C ILE A 29 -11.05 6.61 -0.57
N ASN A 30 -11.80 7.67 -0.83
CA ASN A 30 -11.70 8.47 -2.05
C ASN A 30 -11.47 9.94 -1.69
N LEU A 31 -10.36 10.51 -2.18
CA LEU A 31 -9.97 11.90 -1.93
C LEU A 31 -10.02 12.72 -3.22
N PRO A 32 -10.36 14.02 -3.16
CA PRO A 32 -10.25 14.91 -4.33
C PRO A 32 -8.82 14.90 -4.89
N GLY A 33 -8.67 14.62 -6.19
CA GLY A 33 -7.37 14.56 -6.86
C GLY A 33 -6.55 13.29 -6.59
N MET A 34 -7.14 12.25 -5.99
CA MET A 34 -6.47 10.96 -5.77
C MET A 34 -5.99 10.34 -7.08
N LEU A 35 -4.72 9.94 -7.10
CA LEU A 35 -4.11 9.18 -8.20
C LEU A 35 -4.03 7.71 -7.84
N HIS A 36 -4.03 6.85 -8.85
CA HIS A 36 -3.81 5.41 -8.71
C HIS A 36 -2.41 5.03 -9.16
N MET A 37 -1.83 4.01 -8.51
CA MET A 37 -0.52 3.47 -8.84
C MET A 37 -0.66 1.98 -9.21
N ALA A 38 0.09 1.58 -10.23
CA ALA A 38 0.34 0.18 -10.55
C ALA A 38 1.84 -0.10 -10.48
N ILE A 39 2.21 -1.31 -10.06
CA ILE A 39 3.61 -1.74 -9.94
C ILE A 39 3.88 -2.83 -10.96
N LEU A 40 4.79 -2.56 -11.90
CA LEU A 40 5.35 -3.60 -12.77
C LEU A 40 6.36 -4.43 -11.97
N ARG A 41 6.13 -5.74 -11.90
CA ARG A 41 6.99 -6.69 -11.17
C ARG A 41 7.82 -7.54 -12.14
N SER A 42 8.97 -8.02 -11.68
CA SER A 42 9.79 -8.96 -12.43
C SER A 42 9.01 -10.24 -12.74
N GLN A 43 9.10 -10.72 -13.98
CA GLN A 43 8.60 -12.03 -14.40
C GLN A 43 9.65 -13.15 -14.21
N HIS A 44 10.85 -12.79 -13.78
CA HIS A 44 11.96 -13.71 -13.53
C HIS A 44 12.25 -13.80 -12.04
N GLY A 45 12.45 -15.03 -11.54
CA GLY A 45 12.82 -15.26 -10.13
C GLY A 45 14.19 -14.68 -9.76
N HIS A 46 15.11 -14.60 -10.72
CA HIS A 46 16.41 -13.94 -10.57
C HIS A 46 16.93 -13.48 -11.95
N ALA A 47 17.20 -12.19 -12.09
CA ALA A 47 17.75 -11.61 -13.32
C ALA A 47 18.39 -10.24 -13.04
N LEU A 48 19.31 -9.83 -13.91
CA LEU A 48 19.83 -8.47 -13.94
C LEU A 48 18.97 -7.60 -14.86
N VAL A 49 18.49 -6.47 -14.36
CA VAL A 49 17.80 -5.47 -15.18
C VAL A 49 18.85 -4.71 -15.98
N LYS A 50 18.93 -4.97 -17.30
CA LYS A 50 19.87 -4.29 -18.20
C LYS A 50 19.42 -2.88 -18.59
N SER A 51 18.12 -2.71 -18.79
CA SER A 51 17.52 -1.45 -19.19
C SER A 51 16.02 -1.44 -18.86
N ILE A 52 15.46 -0.24 -18.71
CA ILE A 52 14.02 0.01 -18.61
C ILE A 52 13.72 1.19 -19.53
N ASP A 53 12.86 0.99 -20.53
CA ASP A 53 12.31 2.07 -21.34
C ASP A 53 10.90 2.41 -20.85
N THR A 54 10.69 3.68 -20.52
CA THR A 54 9.41 4.19 -19.98
C THR A 54 8.71 5.15 -20.95
N SER A 55 9.29 5.39 -22.13
CA SER A 55 8.86 6.44 -23.06
C SER A 55 7.40 6.30 -23.49
N GLU A 56 6.95 5.09 -23.83
CA GLU A 56 5.58 4.84 -24.25
C GLU A 56 4.59 4.96 -23.09
N ALA A 57 4.95 4.46 -21.90
CA ALA A 57 4.11 4.58 -20.71
C ALA A 57 3.92 6.04 -20.29
N GLN A 58 4.97 6.86 -20.39
CA GLN A 58 4.91 8.29 -20.08
C GLN A 58 4.03 9.10 -21.05
N LYS A 59 3.92 8.67 -22.31
CA LYS A 59 3.07 9.33 -23.32
C LYS A 59 1.60 8.94 -23.24
N MET A 60 1.28 7.88 -22.50
CA MET A 60 -0.09 7.37 -22.43
C MET A 60 -1.02 8.40 -21.76
N PRO A 61 -2.15 8.76 -22.37
CA PRO A 61 -3.13 9.66 -21.75
C PRO A 61 -3.58 9.15 -20.37
N GLY A 62 -3.54 10.03 -19.37
CA GLY A 62 -3.91 9.72 -17.98
C GLY A 62 -2.75 9.23 -17.10
N VAL A 63 -1.58 8.92 -17.66
CA VAL A 63 -0.38 8.66 -16.87
C VAL A 63 0.21 9.99 -16.39
N ILE A 64 0.24 10.17 -15.07
CA ILE A 64 0.82 11.37 -14.45
C ILE A 64 2.33 11.24 -14.28
N ARG A 65 2.81 10.04 -13.96
CA ARG A 65 4.24 9.78 -13.77
C ARG A 65 4.57 8.29 -13.90
N VAL A 66 5.76 8.00 -14.42
CA VAL A 66 6.40 6.68 -14.33
C VAL A 66 7.66 6.84 -13.48
N ILE A 67 7.83 5.98 -12.48
CA ILE A 67 8.94 6.05 -11.51
C ILE A 67 9.78 4.79 -11.65
N THR A 68 11.10 4.95 -11.74
CA THR A 68 12.07 3.85 -11.79
C THR A 68 13.10 3.96 -10.68
N SER A 69 14.08 3.04 -10.62
CA SER A 69 15.18 3.13 -9.66
C SER A 69 16.01 4.42 -9.83
N ALA A 70 16.12 4.95 -11.06
CA ALA A 70 16.84 6.19 -11.34
C ALA A 70 16.22 7.41 -10.63
N ASP A 71 14.90 7.40 -10.37
CA ASP A 71 14.23 8.46 -9.62
C ASP A 71 14.52 8.41 -8.13
N LEU A 72 14.96 7.26 -7.61
CA LEU A 72 15.13 6.97 -6.19
C LEU A 72 16.60 6.95 -5.73
N GLU A 73 17.54 7.01 -6.68
CA GLU A 73 18.98 7.01 -6.40
C GLU A 73 19.35 8.13 -5.42
N GLY A 74 20.01 7.75 -4.32
CA GLY A 74 20.41 8.68 -3.25
C GLY A 74 19.27 9.24 -2.39
N LYS A 75 18.00 8.85 -2.63
CA LYS A 75 16.83 9.37 -1.90
C LYS A 75 16.23 8.39 -0.91
N MET A 76 16.53 7.11 -1.06
CA MET A 76 16.08 6.06 -0.16
C MET A 76 17.26 5.29 0.40
N MET A 77 17.17 4.96 1.69
CA MET A 77 18.00 3.92 2.28
C MET A 77 17.68 2.58 1.61
N PRO A 78 18.66 1.66 1.47
CA PRO A 78 18.36 0.32 0.99
C PRO A 78 17.24 -0.27 1.85
N MET A 79 16.13 -0.63 1.21
CA MET A 79 14.98 -1.21 1.90
C MET A 79 15.46 -2.47 2.60
N PRO A 80 15.46 -2.52 3.94
CA PRO A 80 16.04 -3.65 4.61
C PRO A 80 15.14 -4.87 4.34
N CYS A 81 15.73 -5.97 3.88
CA CYS A 81 15.00 -7.25 3.70
C CYS A 81 14.52 -7.85 5.04
N ILE A 82 14.86 -7.19 6.14
CA ILE A 82 14.49 -7.50 7.51
C ILE A 82 14.00 -6.21 8.15
N TRP A 83 12.83 -6.26 8.79
CA TRP A 83 12.43 -5.20 9.73
C TRP A 83 13.47 -5.15 10.84
N ILE A 84 14.20 -4.03 10.96
CA ILE A 84 15.11 -3.79 12.08
C ILE A 84 14.25 -3.32 13.26
N PRO A 85 14.08 -4.11 14.33
CA PRO A 85 13.38 -3.66 15.54
C PRO A 85 14.27 -2.62 16.24
N GLY A 86 13.80 -1.37 16.31
CA GLY A 86 14.51 -0.28 16.98
C GLY A 86 15.60 0.34 16.12
N GLY A 87 15.61 1.67 16.04
CA GLY A 87 16.70 2.42 15.44
C GLY A 87 18.03 2.24 16.18
#